data_AF-A0AAX2BJ25-F1
#
_entry.id   AF-A0AAX2BJ25-F1
#
_cell.length_a   1.000
_cell.length_b   1.000
_cell.length_c   1.000
_cell.angle_alpha   90.00
_cell.angle_beta   90.00
_cell.angle_gamma   90.00
#
_symmetry.space_group_name_H-M   'P 1'
#
loop_
_entity.id
_entity.type
_entity.pdbx_description
1 polymer ?
#
loop_
_entity_poly.entity_id
_entity_poly.type
_entity_poly.pdbx_seq_one_letter_code
_entity_poly.pdbx_strand_id
1 'polypeptide(L)'
;MLHTTNPVIKHKAGLLNLAEELSNVSKACKIMGVSRDTFYRYRELADEGGVDALLNRSRRAPNLKNRTDEATERAVVDYVVEFLAHGQHRTSNELRKQGVLSPAVVSVPSGYDITLRTSKNACKRWKRKWPAMVLN
;
A
#
# COMPACT_ATOMS: atom_id res chain seq x y z
N MET A 1 8.19 -4.71 33.03
CA MET A 1 9.30 -4.86 32.06
C MET A 1 8.91 -5.71 30.85
N LEU A 2 8.74 -5.07 29.70
CA LEU A 2 8.47 -5.71 28.42
C LEU A 2 9.79 -6.08 27.71
N HIS A 3 10.04 -7.37 27.51
CA HIS A 3 11.21 -7.88 26.79
C HIS A 3 10.84 -8.19 25.33
N THR A 4 11.55 -7.61 24.36
CA THR A 4 11.35 -7.87 22.94
C THR A 4 12.68 -8.10 22.22
N THR A 5 12.74 -9.14 21.40
CA THR A 5 13.90 -9.46 20.56
C THR A 5 13.86 -8.72 19.22
N ASN A 6 12.70 -8.13 18.85
CA ASN A 6 12.54 -7.47 17.56
C ASN A 6 13.09 -6.03 17.60
N PRO A 7 14.11 -5.68 16.78
CA PRO A 7 14.72 -4.35 16.79
C PRO A 7 13.73 -3.23 16.42
N VAL A 8 12.67 -3.55 15.67
CA VAL A 8 11.62 -2.59 15.27
C VAL A 8 10.76 -2.17 16.48
N ILE A 9 10.55 -3.08 17.44
CA ILE A 9 9.68 -2.86 18.60
C ILE A 9 10.48 -2.30 19.78
N LYS A 10 11.79 -2.56 19.84
CA LYS A 10 12.68 -2.19 20.95
C LYS A 10 12.55 -0.72 21.37
N HIS A 11 12.46 0.21 20.42
CA HIS A 11 12.30 1.62 20.73
C HIS A 11 10.95 1.93 21.41
N LYS A 12 9.84 1.32 20.94
CA LYS A 12 8.52 1.55 21.52
C LYS A 12 8.37 0.89 22.89
N ALA A 13 8.83 -0.36 23.03
CA ALA A 13 8.84 -1.06 24.29
C ALA A 13 9.76 -0.38 25.32
N GLY A 14 10.90 0.16 24.88
CA GLY A 14 11.82 0.93 25.71
C GLY A 14 11.18 2.18 26.31
N LEU A 15 10.32 2.88 25.55
CA LEU A 15 9.58 4.05 26.07
C LEU A 15 8.64 3.68 27.23
N LEU A 16 7.93 2.56 27.10
CA LEU A 16 7.00 2.09 28.13
C LEU A 16 7.76 1.65 29.39
N ASN A 17 8.87 0.93 29.22
CA ASN A 17 9.75 0.52 30.33
C ASN A 17 10.37 1.75 31.04
N LEU A 18 10.87 2.74 30.29
CA LEU A 18 11.45 3.95 30.87
C LEU A 18 10.43 4.77 31.68
N ALA A 19 9.18 4.79 31.22
CA ALA A 19 8.10 5.46 31.95
C ALA A 19 7.75 4.73 33.25
N GLU A 20 7.82 3.39 33.26
CA GLU A 20 7.63 2.55 34.45
C GLU A 20 8.75 2.80 35.48
N GLU A 21 10.01 2.78 35.05
CA GLU A 21 11.17 3.03 35.91
C GLU A 21 11.18 4.44 36.53
N LEU A 22 10.86 5.46 35.73
CA LEU A 22 10.87 6.85 36.20
C LEU A 22 9.60 7.25 36.94
N SER A 23 8.54 6.42 36.90
CA SER A 23 7.19 6.78 37.37
C SER A 23 6.67 8.12 36.80
N ASN A 24 7.23 8.57 35.67
CA ASN A 24 6.97 9.90 35.10
C ASN A 24 7.00 9.88 33.57
N VAL A 25 5.80 9.87 33.00
CA VAL A 25 5.57 9.83 31.54
C VAL A 25 6.19 11.05 30.83
N SER A 26 6.05 12.25 31.41
CA SER A 26 6.53 13.47 30.76
C SER A 26 8.05 13.51 30.67
N LYS A 27 8.75 13.02 31.69
CA LYS A 27 10.22 12.94 31.72
C LYS A 27 10.73 11.87 30.75
N ALA A 28 10.12 10.69 30.74
CA ALA A 28 10.44 9.62 29.79
C ALA A 28 10.25 10.08 28.32
N CYS A 29 9.12 10.75 28.03
CA CYS A 29 8.83 11.32 26.70
C CYS A 29 9.86 12.37 26.28
N LYS A 30 10.32 13.24 27.19
CA LYS A 30 11.37 14.24 26.90
C LYS A 30 12.72 13.59 26.59
N ILE A 31 13.11 12.57 27.35
CA ILE A 31 14.38 11.85 27.15
C ILE A 31 14.40 11.14 25.79
N MET A 32 13.29 10.53 25.41
CA MET A 32 13.18 9.79 24.15
C MET A 32 12.75 10.63 22.94
N GLY A 33 12.43 11.91 23.13
CA GLY A 33 11.99 12.79 22.04
C GLY A 33 10.63 12.41 21.43
N VAL A 34 9.74 11.80 22.20
CA VAL A 34 8.42 11.34 21.76
C VAL A 34 7.32 12.23 22.35
N SER A 35 6.24 12.49 21.60
CA SER A 35 5.10 13.24 22.14
C SER A 35 4.33 12.43 23.17
N ARG A 36 3.74 13.11 24.17
CA ARG A 36 2.88 12.47 25.17
C ARG A 36 1.69 11.74 24.53
N ASP A 37 1.13 12.28 23.45
CA ASP A 37 0.06 11.64 22.68
C ASP A 37 0.47 10.26 22.15
N THR A 38 1.68 10.17 21.57
CA THR A 38 2.21 8.90 21.04
C THR A 38 2.42 7.87 22.16
N PHE A 39 2.80 8.31 23.36
CA PHE A 39 2.93 7.42 24.52
C PHE A 39 1.59 6.77 24.87
N TYR A 40 0.52 7.55 24.98
CA TYR A 40 -0.80 7.00 25.32
C TYR A 40 -1.31 6.05 24.25
N ARG A 41 -1.06 6.34 22.97
CA ARG A 41 -1.38 5.42 21.87
C ARG A 41 -0.62 4.09 21.97
N TYR A 42 0.66 4.12 22.33
CA TYR A 42 1.42 2.89 22.52
C TYR A 42 0.98 2.12 23.75
N ARG A 43 0.57 2.82 24.81
CA ARG A 43 0.03 2.19 26.00
C ARG A 43 -1.28 1.46 25.71
N GLU A 44 -2.22 2.13 25.05
CA GLU A 44 -3.49 1.53 24.62
C GLU A 44 -3.26 0.29 23.75
N LEU A 45 -2.36 0.36 22.76
CA LEU A 45 -2.01 -0.79 21.93
C LEU A 45 -1.36 -1.93 22.73
N ALA A 46 -0.49 -1.60 23.68
CA ALA A 46 0.15 -2.59 24.54
C ALA A 46 -0.85 -3.25 25.50
N ASP A 47 -1.84 -2.50 26.00
CA ASP A 47 -2.90 -3.01 26.87
C ASP A 47 -3.87 -3.91 26.09
N GLU A 48 -4.18 -3.57 24.82
CA GLU A 48 -5.08 -4.37 23.97
C GLU A 48 -4.47 -5.65 23.41
N GLY A 49 -3.20 -5.61 22.96
CA GLY A 49 -2.60 -6.70 22.20
C GLY A 49 -1.13 -6.96 22.53
N GLY A 50 -0.68 -6.51 23.70
CA GLY A 50 0.66 -6.78 24.22
C GLY A 50 1.77 -6.16 23.39
N VAL A 51 2.98 -6.74 23.51
CA VAL A 51 4.19 -6.24 22.83
C VAL A 51 4.07 -6.37 21.30
N ASP A 52 3.33 -7.37 20.83
CA ASP A 52 3.18 -7.64 19.39
C ASP A 52 2.26 -6.62 18.71
N ALA A 53 1.30 -6.02 19.43
CA ALA A 53 0.47 -4.94 18.90
C ALA A 53 1.23 -3.63 18.67
N LEU A 54 2.43 -3.48 19.24
CA LEU A 54 3.32 -2.35 18.94
C LEU A 54 3.97 -2.46 17.55
N LEU A 55 3.88 -3.61 16.87
CA LEU A 55 4.28 -3.73 15.47
C LEU A 55 3.47 -2.76 14.59
N ASN A 56 4.19 -2.14 13.66
CA ASN A 56 3.67 -1.08 12.82
C ASN A 56 2.55 -1.62 11.92
N ARG A 57 1.28 -1.33 12.25
CA ARG A 57 0.14 -1.67 11.39
C ARG A 57 0.31 -0.92 10.06
N SER A 58 0.45 -1.64 8.94
CA SER A 58 0.66 -1.01 7.64
C SER A 58 -0.50 -0.06 7.33
N ARG A 59 -0.18 1.22 7.04
CA ARG A 59 -1.18 2.30 6.95
C ARG A 59 -2.05 2.27 5.69
N ARG A 60 -1.78 1.37 4.73
CA ARG A 60 -2.50 1.35 3.45
C ARG A 60 -3.11 -0.02 3.21
N ALA A 61 -4.40 -0.13 3.50
CA ALA A 61 -5.22 -1.18 2.91
C ALA A 61 -5.33 -0.94 1.39
N PRO A 62 -5.25 -2.00 0.55
CA PRO A 62 -5.51 -1.89 -0.87
C PRO A 62 -6.91 -1.32 -1.13
N ASN A 63 -7.02 -0.35 -2.04
CA ASN A 63 -8.31 0.22 -2.40
C ASN A 63 -8.99 -0.71 -3.42
N LEU A 64 -10.04 -1.43 -3.01
CA LEU A 64 -10.79 -2.36 -3.87
C LEU A 64 -11.33 -1.69 -5.14
N LYS A 65 -11.61 -0.39 -5.12
CA LYS A 65 -12.09 0.36 -6.30
C LYS A 65 -11.04 0.56 -7.39
N ASN A 66 -9.77 0.36 -7.07
CA ASN A 66 -8.66 0.40 -8.03
C ASN A 66 -8.26 -1.01 -8.48
N ARG A 67 -8.98 -2.07 -8.09
CA ARG A 67 -8.69 -3.42 -8.52
C ARG A 67 -9.14 -3.61 -9.96
N THR A 68 -8.29 -4.23 -10.76
CA THR A 68 -8.60 -4.59 -12.15
C THR A 68 -9.49 -5.83 -12.15
N ASP A 69 -10.32 -5.96 -13.17
CA ASP A 69 -11.04 -7.20 -13.42
C ASP A 69 -10.06 -8.35 -13.68
N GLU A 70 -10.46 -9.53 -13.23
CA GLU A 70 -9.64 -10.73 -13.30
C GLU A 70 -9.34 -11.16 -14.75
N ALA A 71 -10.25 -10.88 -15.68
CA ALA A 71 -10.07 -11.17 -17.09
C ALA A 71 -8.90 -10.37 -17.70
N THR A 72 -8.81 -9.09 -17.37
CA THR A 72 -7.70 -8.22 -17.78
C THR A 72 -6.39 -8.63 -17.13
N GLU A 73 -6.39 -9.02 -15.85
CA GLU A 73 -5.19 -9.51 -15.17
C GLU A 73 -4.65 -10.77 -15.86
N ARG A 74 -5.53 -11.74 -16.18
CA ARG A 74 -5.16 -12.98 -16.89
C ARG A 74 -4.59 -12.70 -18.28
N ALA A 75 -5.25 -11.84 -19.07
CA ALA A 75 -4.78 -11.48 -20.40
C ALA A 75 -3.38 -10.81 -20.38
N VAL A 76 -3.07 -10.03 -19.35
CA VAL A 76 -1.73 -9.46 -19.16
C VAL A 76 -0.71 -10.56 -18.83
N VAL A 77 -1.06 -11.50 -17.95
CA VAL A 77 -0.18 -12.62 -17.57
C VAL A 77 0.12 -13.50 -18.78
N ASP A 78 -0.91 -13.93 -19.50
CA ASP A 78 -0.78 -14.81 -20.67
C ASP A 78 0.12 -14.17 -21.73
N TYR A 79 -0.10 -12.90 -22.03
CA TYR A 79 0.73 -12.16 -22.98
C TYR A 79 2.19 -12.04 -22.55
N VAL A 80 2.47 -11.81 -21.26
CA VAL A 80 3.84 -11.71 -20.75
C VAL A 80 4.54 -13.06 -20.82
N VAL A 81 3.85 -14.16 -20.54
CA VAL A 81 4.38 -15.52 -20.67
C VAL A 81 4.75 -15.82 -22.13
N GLU A 82 3.91 -15.41 -23.08
CA GLU A 82 4.17 -15.59 -24.51
C GLU A 82 5.32 -14.70 -25.03
N PHE A 83 5.43 -13.46 -24.54
CA PHE A 83 6.38 -12.47 -25.05
C PHE A 83 7.22 -11.80 -23.95
N LEU A 84 8.12 -12.58 -23.34
CA LEU A 84 9.00 -12.12 -22.24
C LEU A 84 9.91 -10.93 -22.61
N ALA A 85 10.25 -10.77 -23.90
CA ALA A 85 11.06 -9.64 -24.39
C ALA A 85 10.27 -8.31 -24.49
N HIS A 86 8.93 -8.36 -24.40
CA HIS A 86 8.09 -7.18 -24.52
C HIS A 86 8.00 -6.46 -23.17
N GLY A 87 8.61 -5.27 -23.10
CA GLY A 87 8.50 -4.40 -21.93
C GLY A 87 7.12 -3.77 -21.78
N GLN A 88 6.88 -3.15 -20.62
CA GLN A 88 5.58 -2.60 -20.18
C GLN A 88 4.81 -1.78 -21.24
N HIS A 89 5.50 -0.94 -22.02
CA HIS A 89 4.87 -0.07 -23.02
C HIS A 89 4.42 -0.85 -24.27
N ARG A 90 5.19 -1.87 -24.69
CA ARG A 90 4.83 -2.73 -25.82
C ARG A 90 3.61 -3.57 -25.45
N THR A 91 3.65 -4.22 -24.29
CA THR A 91 2.54 -5.03 -23.76
C THR A 91 1.25 -4.22 -23.64
N SER A 92 1.32 -3.02 -23.07
CA SER A 92 0.14 -2.13 -22.98
C SER A 92 -0.44 -1.75 -24.34
N ASN A 93 0.42 -1.47 -25.34
CA ASN A 93 -0.03 -1.12 -26.68
C ASN A 93 -0.67 -2.31 -27.41
N GLU A 94 -0.10 -3.51 -27.33
CA GLU A 94 -0.69 -4.69 -27.98
C GLU A 94 -2.01 -5.10 -27.32
N LEU A 95 -2.09 -5.09 -25.99
CA LEU A 95 -3.34 -5.34 -25.27
C LEU A 95 -4.40 -4.25 -25.52
N ARG A 96 -3.98 -3.01 -25.83
CA ARG A 96 -4.90 -1.96 -26.29
C ARG A 96 -5.44 -2.25 -27.69
N LYS A 97 -4.61 -2.76 -28.62
CA LYS A 97 -5.09 -3.17 -29.96
C LYS A 97 -6.10 -4.32 -29.88
N GLN A 98 -5.92 -5.22 -28.92
CA GLN A 98 -6.84 -6.32 -28.64
C GLN A 98 -8.13 -5.88 -27.91
N GLY A 99 -8.25 -4.59 -27.54
CA GLY A 99 -9.42 -4.07 -26.84
C GLY A 99 -9.51 -4.44 -25.35
N VAL A 100 -8.49 -5.10 -24.80
CA VAL A 100 -8.44 -5.58 -23.41
C VAL A 100 -8.17 -4.43 -22.44
N LEU A 101 -7.28 -3.50 -22.81
CA LEU A 101 -6.92 -2.36 -21.95
C LEU A 101 -7.57 -1.05 -22.39
N SER A 102 -8.31 -0.43 -21.48
CA SER A 102 -8.72 0.97 -21.64
C SER A 102 -7.52 1.93 -21.53
N PRO A 103 -7.60 3.15 -22.12
CA PRO A 103 -6.49 4.11 -22.15
C PRO A 103 -5.98 4.63 -20.80
N ALA A 104 -6.61 4.22 -19.69
CA ALA A 104 -6.33 4.69 -18.34
C ALA A 104 -5.24 3.90 -17.60
N VAL A 105 -4.70 2.84 -18.18
CA VAL A 105 -3.68 1.96 -17.58
C VAL A 105 -2.28 2.53 -17.81
N VAL A 106 -1.62 2.98 -16.74
CA VAL A 106 -0.38 3.77 -16.81
C VAL A 106 0.89 2.94 -16.49
N SER A 107 0.78 1.71 -15.97
CA SER A 107 1.96 0.94 -15.56
C SER A 107 1.67 -0.56 -15.42
N VAL A 108 2.60 -1.42 -15.88
CA VAL A 108 2.70 -2.85 -15.55
C VAL A 108 4.11 -3.04 -14.97
N PRO A 109 4.29 -3.25 -13.65
CA PRO A 109 5.61 -3.52 -13.09
C PRO A 109 6.16 -4.86 -13.58
N SER A 110 7.46 -4.89 -13.88
CA SER A 110 8.21 -6.15 -14.04
C SER A 110 8.58 -6.67 -12.65
N GLY A 111 8.23 -7.93 -12.39
CA GLY A 111 8.52 -8.65 -11.14
C GLY A 111 7.25 -9.00 -10.37
N TYR A 112 6.77 -10.25 -10.55
CA TYR A 112 5.80 -11.06 -9.79
C TYR A 112 4.60 -10.41 -9.07
N ASP A 113 4.31 -9.12 -9.26
CA ASP A 113 3.15 -8.40 -8.72
C ASP A 113 2.68 -7.35 -9.74
N ILE A 114 1.63 -7.68 -10.48
CA ILE A 114 1.00 -6.78 -11.44
C ILE A 114 0.13 -5.78 -10.67
N THR A 115 0.53 -4.52 -10.61
CA THR A 115 -0.33 -3.42 -10.14
C THR A 115 -0.70 -2.49 -11.29
N LEU A 116 -1.87 -2.71 -11.90
CA LEU A 116 -2.41 -1.83 -12.94
C LEU A 116 -2.95 -0.55 -12.29
N ARG A 117 -2.21 0.56 -12.40
CA ARG A 117 -2.68 1.85 -11.91
C ARG A 117 -3.61 2.49 -12.94
N THR A 118 -4.92 2.39 -12.73
CA THR A 118 -5.91 3.18 -13.48
C THR A 118 -5.93 4.62 -12.98
N SER A 119 -5.64 5.60 -13.85
CA SER A 119 -5.84 7.01 -13.51
C SER A 119 -7.33 7.32 -13.36
N LYS A 120 -7.79 7.66 -12.14
CA LYS A 120 -9.19 8.07 -11.86
C LYS A 120 -9.64 9.25 -12.74
N ASN A 121 -8.71 10.14 -13.09
CA ASN A 121 -8.97 11.30 -13.94
C ASN A 121 -9.08 10.94 -15.42
N ALA A 122 -8.37 9.89 -15.87
CA ALA A 122 -8.51 9.37 -17.22
C ALA A 122 -9.88 8.68 -17.40
N CYS A 123 -10.32 7.84 -16.45
CA CYS A 123 -11.61 7.14 -16.54
C CYS A 123 -12.81 8.10 -16.68
N LYS A 124 -12.85 9.20 -15.91
CA LYS A 124 -13.91 10.23 -16.04
C LYS A 124 -13.86 10.99 -17.37
N ARG A 125 -12.67 11.33 -17.88
CA ARG A 125 -12.49 12.06 -19.15
C ARG A 125 -12.88 11.20 -20.35
N TRP A 126 -12.61 9.90 -20.29
CA TRP A 126 -12.95 8.95 -21.34
C TRP A 126 -14.45 8.63 -21.39
N LYS A 127 -15.12 8.41 -20.25
CA LYS A 127 -16.59 8.21 -20.24
C LYS A 127 -17.37 9.39 -20.85
N ARG A 128 -16.86 10.63 -20.75
CA ARG A 128 -17.45 11.81 -21.40
C ARG A 128 -17.17 11.92 -22.90
N LYS A 129 -16.06 11.36 -23.39
CA LYS A 129 -15.68 11.40 -24.82
C LYS A 129 -16.22 10.22 -25.62
N TRP A 130 -16.52 9.10 -24.98
CA TRP A 130 -17.02 7.88 -25.63
C TRP A 130 -18.28 8.08 -26.49
N PRO A 131 -19.34 8.80 -26.05
CA PRO A 131 -20.51 9.01 -26.90
C PRO A 131 -20.26 9.90 -28.13
N ALA A 132 -19.14 10.64 -28.19
CA ALA A 132 -18.81 11.52 -29.32
C ALA A 132 -17.98 10.82 -30.41
N MET A 133 -17.57 9.57 -30.21
CA MET A 133 -16.63 8.87 -31.11
C MET A 133 -17.25 7.65 -31.80
N VAL A 134 -18.54 7.33 -31.53
CA VAL A 134 -19.30 6.21 -32.13
C VAL A 134 -20.31 6.70 -33.19
N LEU A 135 -20.23 7.98 -33.59
CA LEU A 135 -20.98 8.54 -34.72
C LEU A 135 -20.00 9.22 -35.68
N ASN A 136 -19.24 8.41 -36.41
CA ASN A 136 -18.88 8.60 -37.83
C ASN A 136 -18.17 7.35 -38.33
#